data_AF-A0A954JYL7-F1
#
_entry.id   AF-A0A954JYL7-F1
#
_cell.length_a   1.000
_cell.length_b   1.000
_cell.length_c   1.000
_cell.angle_alpha   90.00
_cell.angle_beta   90.00
_cell.angle_gamma   90.00
#
_symmetry.space_group_name_H-M   'P 1'
#
loop_
_entity.id
_entity.type
_entity.pdbx_description
1 polymer ?
#
loop_
_entity_poly.entity_id
_entity_poly.type
_entity_poly.pdbx_seq_one_letter_code
_entity_poly.pdbx_strand_id
1 'polypeptide(L)'
;MKRVDFISAAARLEDALKELEAAWMATREHWNDSISQKVEDEYLMPLHAQVRTMLDGVSKLSVKMRTAEQDCLHPRERNATL
;
A
#
# COMPACT_ATOMS: atom_id res chain seq x y z
N MET A 1 -14.78 10.29 -16.23
CA MET A 1 -13.45 10.24 -15.61
C MET A 1 -12.94 8.81 -15.68
N LYS A 2 -11.68 8.54 -16.05
CA LYS A 2 -11.15 7.17 -16.03
C LYS A 2 -11.00 6.74 -14.58
N ARG A 3 -11.70 5.68 -14.16
CA ARG A 3 -11.53 5.13 -12.80
C ARG A 3 -10.10 4.62 -12.66
N VAL A 4 -9.39 5.17 -11.69
CA VAL A 4 -8.06 4.69 -11.32
C VAL A 4 -8.25 3.70 -10.18
N ASP A 5 -7.79 2.46 -10.39
CA ASP A 5 -7.87 1.42 -9.38
C ASP A 5 -6.68 1.50 -8.41
N PHE A 6 -6.90 2.25 -7.33
CA PHE A 6 -5.95 2.41 -6.24
C PHE A 6 -5.89 1.18 -5.31
N ILE A 7 -7.01 0.46 -5.19
CA ILE A 7 -7.15 -0.62 -4.20
C ILE A 7 -6.34 -1.83 -4.62
N SER A 8 -6.46 -2.26 -5.89
CA SER A 8 -5.73 -3.42 -6.38
C SER A 8 -4.22 -3.18 -6.39
N ALA A 9 -3.78 -1.97 -6.74
CA ALA A 9 -2.36 -1.61 -6.71
C ALA A 9 -1.80 -1.61 -5.28
N ALA A 10 -2.56 -1.08 -4.31
CA ALA A 10 -2.18 -1.12 -2.90
C ALA A 10 -2.09 -2.55 -2.35
N ALA A 11 -3.08 -3.39 -2.67
CA ALA A 11 -3.09 -4.80 -2.23
C ALA A 11 -1.86 -5.56 -2.73
N ARG A 12 -1.52 -5.43 -4.03
CA ARG A 12 -0.33 -6.07 -4.60
C ARG A 12 0.97 -5.64 -3.92
N LEU A 13 1.05 -4.38 -3.51
CA LEU A 13 2.22 -3.88 -2.81
C LEU A 13 2.29 -4.40 -1.37
N GLU A 14 1.14 -4.47 -0.69
CA GLU A 14 1.06 -5.06 0.64
C GLU A 14 1.49 -6.53 0.61
N ASP A 15 1.05 -7.29 -0.39
CA ASP A 15 1.44 -8.68 -0.57
C ASP A 15 2.95 -8.82 -0.85
N ALA A 16 3.52 -7.97 -1.71
CA ALA A 16 4.96 -7.96 -1.97
C ALA A 16 5.78 -7.63 -0.71
N LEU A 17 5.27 -6.76 0.18
CA LEU A 17 5.92 -6.45 1.45
C LEU A 17 5.90 -7.66 2.40
N LYS A 18 4.78 -8.39 2.46
CA LYS A 18 4.68 -9.65 3.23
C LYS A 18 5.64 -10.72 2.71
N GLU A 19 5.76 -10.84 1.38
CA GLU A 19 6.72 -11.75 0.76
C GLU A 19 8.16 -11.40 1.12
N LEU A 20 8.50 -10.11 1.12
CA LEU A 20 9.82 -9.63 1.54
C LEU A 20 10.09 -9.96 3.02
N GLU A 21 9.13 -9.72 3.91
CA GLU A 21 9.25 -10.05 5.34
C GLU A 21 9.47 -11.56 5.54
N ALA A 22 8.71 -12.40 4.85
CA ALA A 22 8.86 -13.85 4.92
C ALA A 22 10.24 -14.30 4.40
N ALA A 23 10.69 -13.76 3.27
CA ALA A 23 12.00 -14.05 2.70
C ALA A 23 13.14 -13.59 3.62
N TRP A 24 12.99 -12.45 4.28
CA TRP A 24 13.96 -11.96 5.26
C TRP A 24 14.05 -12.88 6.47
N MET A 25 12.90 -13.31 7.02
CA MET A 25 12.89 -14.23 8.17
C MET A 25 13.58 -15.56 7.86
N ALA A 26 13.31 -16.15 6.69
CA ALA A 26 13.99 -17.38 6.25
C ALA A 26 15.51 -17.16 6.02
N THR A 27 15.88 -15.98 5.53
CA THR A 27 17.28 -15.59 5.33
C THR A 27 18.01 -15.50 6.68
N ARG A 28 17.37 -14.93 7.71
CA ARG A 28 17.96 -14.80 9.05
C ARG A 28 18.23 -16.12 9.77
N GLU A 29 17.60 -17.20 9.36
CA GLU A 29 17.93 -18.54 9.88
C GLU A 29 19.37 -18.95 9.53
N HIS A 30 19.89 -18.44 8.42
CA HIS A 30 21.21 -18.79 7.88
C HIS A 30 22.20 -17.61 7.90
N TRP A 31 21.70 -16.38 8.00
CA TRP A 31 22.49 -15.15 8.01
C TRP A 31 22.07 -14.24 9.16
N ASN A 32 22.79 -14.32 10.28
CA ASN A 32 22.46 -13.63 11.54
C ASN A 32 23.66 -12.88 12.15
N ASP A 33 24.60 -12.46 11.31
CA ASP A 33 25.77 -11.69 11.72
C ASP A 33 25.48 -10.19 11.83
N SER A 34 26.50 -9.40 12.18
CA SER A 34 26.38 -7.95 12.30
C SER A 34 26.09 -7.23 10.98
N ILE A 35 26.32 -7.85 9.82
CA ILE A 35 25.99 -7.28 8.52
C ILE A 35 24.50 -7.48 8.23
N SER A 36 23.96 -8.65 8.54
CA SER A 36 22.51 -8.92 8.42
C SER A 36 21.68 -7.92 9.23
N GLN A 37 22.13 -7.59 10.46
CA GLN A 37 21.50 -6.58 11.31
C GLN A 37 21.53 -5.19 10.66
N LYS A 38 22.68 -4.79 10.09
CA LYS A 38 22.77 -3.50 9.36
C LYS A 38 21.84 -3.46 8.17
N VAL A 39 21.67 -4.58 7.45
CA VAL A 39 20.76 -4.63 6.31
C VAL A 39 19.31 -4.44 6.76
N GLU A 40 18.92 -5.08 7.86
CA GLU A 40 17.60 -4.91 8.47
C GLU A 40 17.34 -3.45 8.87
N ASP A 41 18.28 -2.86 9.60
CA ASP A 41 18.15 -1.52 10.16
C ASP A 41 18.23 -0.41 9.10
N GLU A 42 19.16 -0.52 8.13
CA GLU A 42 19.41 0.53 7.14
C GLU A 42 18.46 0.48 5.94
N TYR A 43 17.93 -0.70 5.59
CA TYR A 43 17.14 -0.86 4.36
C TYR A 43 15.74 -1.41 4.61
N LEU A 44 15.62 -2.54 5.32
CA LEU A 44 14.32 -3.23 5.42
C LEU A 44 13.34 -2.48 6.33
N MET A 45 13.78 -2.02 7.50
CA MET A 45 12.95 -1.24 8.41
C MET A 45 12.48 0.09 7.77
N PRO A 46 13.36 0.90 7.14
CA PRO A 46 12.94 2.11 6.45
C PRO A 46 12.00 1.82 5.27
N LEU A 47 12.27 0.77 4.49
CA LEU A 47 11.40 0.38 3.37
C LEU A 47 10.00 0.02 3.85
N HIS A 48 9.89 -0.79 4.91
CA HIS A 48 8.59 -1.15 5.49
C HIS A 48 7.81 0.10 5.93
N ALA A 49 8.46 1.03 6.63
CA ALA A 49 7.83 2.29 7.05
C ALA A 49 7.37 3.15 5.86
N GLN A 50 8.18 3.26 4.82
CA GLN A 50 7.85 4.02 3.60
C GLN A 50 6.66 3.40 2.86
N VAL A 51 6.65 2.07 2.69
CA VAL A 51 5.53 1.37 2.03
C VAL A 51 4.24 1.55 2.83
N ARG A 52 4.28 1.42 4.17
CA ARG A 52 3.11 1.66 5.02
C ARG A 52 2.57 3.09 4.89
N THR A 53 3.46 4.08 4.87
CA THR A 53 3.11 5.49 4.66
C THR A 53 2.44 5.69 3.31
N MET A 54 2.96 5.04 2.26
CA MET A 54 2.37 5.13 0.92
C MET A 54 0.99 4.47 0.85
N LEU A 55 0.80 3.30 1.46
CA LEU A 55 -0.50 2.60 1.48
C LEU A 55 -1.59 3.43 2.19
N ASP A 56 -1.24 4.14 3.26
CA ASP A 56 -2.14 5.09 3.92
C ASP A 56 -2.50 6.26 2.99
N GLY A 57 -1.50 6.81 2.28
CA GLY A 57 -1.73 7.85 1.26
C GLY A 57 -2.65 7.40 0.14
N VAL A 58 -2.47 6.18 -0.37
CA VAL A 58 -3.32 5.58 -1.42
C VAL A 58 -4.75 5.38 -0.92
N SER A 59 -4.92 4.95 0.34
CA SER A 59 -6.24 4.79 0.97
C SER A 59 -6.98 6.12 1.04
N LYS A 60 -6.29 7.19 1.46
CA LYS A 60 -6.84 8.56 1.49
C LYS A 60 -7.22 9.07 0.10
N LEU A 61 -6.36 8.83 -0.91
CA LEU A 61 -6.63 9.21 -2.30
C LEU A 61 -7.86 8.49 -2.87
N SER A 62 -8.00 7.19 -2.59
CA SER A 62 -9.14 6.39 -3.02
C SER A 62 -10.47 6.95 -2.49
N VAL A 63 -10.51 7.34 -1.21
CA VAL A 63 -11.70 7.98 -0.61
C VAL A 63 -11.99 9.33 -1.26
N LYS A 64 -10.98 10.19 -1.42
CA LYS A 64 -11.15 11.52 -2.00
C LYS A 64 -11.62 11.47 -3.46
N MET A 65 -11.08 10.56 -4.25
CA MET A 65 -11.50 10.36 -5.63
C MET A 65 -12.93 9.85 -5.72
N ARG A 66 -13.33 8.91 -4.85
CA ARG A 66 -14.72 8.45 -4.78
C ARG A 66 -15.69 9.59 -4.45
N THR A 67 -15.34 10.45 -3.48
CA THR A 67 -16.17 11.63 -3.15
C THR A 67 -16.25 12.59 -4.33
N ALA A 68 -15.14 12.90 -5.00
CA ALA A 68 -15.13 13.77 -6.17
C ALA A 68 -15.98 13.19 -7.32
N GLU A 69 -15.90 11.88 -7.56
CA GLU A 69 -16.76 11.21 -8.53
C GLU A 69 -18.25 11.39 -8.19
N GLN A 70 -18.62 11.23 -6.91
CA GLN A 70 -20.00 11.41 -6.44
C GLN A 70 -20.50 12.86 -6.58
N ASP A 71 -19.65 13.84 -6.30
CA ASP A 71 -20.01 15.27 -6.41
C ASP A 71 -20.21 15.71 -7.87
N CYS A 72 -19.56 15.02 -8.82
CA CYS A 72 -19.75 15.24 -10.24
C CYS A 72 -20.93 14.47 -10.85
N LEU A 73 -21.62 13.59 -10.11
CA LEU A 73 -22.80 12.88 -10.61
C LEU A 73 -23.96 13.85 -10.84
N HIS A 74 -24.65 13.69 -11.97
CA HIS A 74 -25.85 14.48 -12.24
C HIS A 74 -26.93 14.19 -11.17
N PRO A 75 -27.73 15.18 -10.72
CA PRO A 75 -28.70 15.00 -9.64
C PRO A 75 -29.69 13.83 -9.84
N ARG A 76 -29.99 13.49 -11.11
CA ARG A 76 -30.85 12.34 -11.47
C ARG A 76 -30.17 10.98 -11.24
N GLU A 77 -28.87 10.89 -11.44
CA GLU A 77 -28.07 9.67 -11.24
C GLU A 77 -27.77 9.47 -9.75
N ARG A 78 -27.60 10.56 -9.00
CA ARG A 78 -27.41 10.55 -7.54
C ARG A 78 -28.58 9.91 -6.79
N ASN A 79 -29.82 10.13 -7.24
CA ASN A 79 -31.04 9.58 -6.63
C ASN A 79 -31.32 8.10 -6.99
N ALA A 80 -30.70 7.58 -8.05
CA ALA A 80 -30.86 6.17 -8.46
C ALA A 80 -29.85 5.24 -7.77
N THR A 81 -28.88 5.80 -7.05
CA THR A 81 -27.78 5.06 -6.38
C THR A 81 -27.96 5.01 -4.85
N LEU A 82 -29.04 5.59 -4.30
CA LEU A 82 -29.48 5.51 -2.90
C LEU A 82 -30.52 4.38 -2.76
#